data_AF-A0A0A9C0N1-F1
#
_entry.id   AF-A0A0A9C0N1-F1
#
_cell.length_a   1.000
_cell.length_b   1.000
_cell.length_c   1.000
_cell.angle_alpha   90.00
_cell.angle_beta   90.00
_cell.angle_gamma   90.00
#
_symmetry.space_group_name_H-M   'P 1'
#
loop_
_entity.id
_entity.type
_entity.pdbx_description
1 polymer ?
#
loop_
_entity_poly.entity_id
_entity_poly.type
_entity_poly.pdbx_seq_one_letter_code
_entity_poly.pdbx_strand_id
1 'polypeptide(L)'
;MVEPSFAERSLIYHRDYLTDATIVTSSAVNITEHAVLTADGKSLPYDYLVIATGHAVTSPGSRSDRIKEFQRDNGKIESSESVLIIGGGPTGVELAGEIAVDYPEKKVTLIHRGPRLLEFIGEKASKKCLDWLTSKKIDVLLQQSVDLDSLSDAEKSYRTSGGETVNADSHFICIGKPLSSSWLHDTILKESLDNKGRVMVEKDLRVKGYNNIFAIGDITDIPVGLYFKLIVLLLFLTVVLQVNYSHFPNQHESNLHKWQSCNPNFFFAE
;
A
#
# COMPACT_ATOMS: atom_id res chain seq x y z
N MET A 1 -0.59 4.99 10.42
CA MET A 1 -0.07 4.16 11.56
C MET A 1 -0.05 4.94 12.88
N VAL A 2 -0.16 6.26 12.83
CA VAL A 2 -0.16 7.14 14.02
C VAL A 2 -1.50 7.16 14.79
N GLU A 3 -2.59 6.72 14.16
CA GLU A 3 -3.91 6.64 14.78
C GLU A 3 -4.36 5.16 14.96
N PRO A 4 -4.31 4.60 16.19
CA PRO A 4 -4.62 3.19 16.43
C PRO A 4 -6.03 2.78 15.99
N SER A 5 -7.01 3.67 16.15
CA SER A 5 -8.41 3.38 15.83
C SER A 5 -8.66 3.25 14.31
N PHE A 6 -7.73 3.72 13.48
CA PHE A 6 -7.81 3.58 12.02
C PHE A 6 -7.68 2.12 11.57
N ALA A 7 -6.89 1.30 12.29
CA ALA A 7 -6.70 -0.11 11.95
C ALA A 7 -8.03 -0.88 12.00
N GLU A 8 -8.87 -0.62 13.00
CA GLU A 8 -10.14 -1.34 13.15
C GLU A 8 -11.16 -0.97 12.06
N ARG A 9 -11.17 0.30 11.64
CA ARG A 9 -12.08 0.83 10.62
C ARG A 9 -11.67 0.46 9.19
N SER A 10 -10.37 0.25 8.94
CA SER A 10 -9.84 -0.06 7.60
C SER A 10 -9.89 -1.55 7.27
N LEU A 11 -9.92 -2.42 8.28
CA LEU A 11 -9.98 -3.87 8.10
C LEU A 11 -11.42 -4.37 8.09
N ILE A 12 -11.97 -4.49 6.88
CA ILE A 12 -13.34 -4.94 6.60
C ILE A 12 -13.31 -6.41 6.17
N TYR A 13 -14.16 -7.26 6.77
CA TYR A 13 -14.24 -8.66 6.36
C TYR A 13 -14.92 -8.80 5.00
N HIS A 14 -14.37 -9.66 4.13
CA HIS A 14 -14.97 -9.99 2.84
C HIS A 14 -16.44 -10.43 2.95
N ARG A 15 -16.79 -11.20 3.99
CA ARG A 15 -18.17 -11.67 4.24
C ARG A 15 -19.18 -10.53 4.51
N ASP A 16 -18.71 -9.36 4.91
CA ASP A 16 -19.59 -8.24 5.26
C ASP A 16 -20.13 -7.53 4.00
N TYR A 17 -19.42 -7.66 2.86
CA TYR A 17 -19.83 -7.05 1.58
C TYR A 17 -19.99 -8.04 0.43
N LEU A 18 -19.51 -9.28 0.56
CA LEU A 18 -19.77 -10.39 -0.36
C LEU A 18 -20.85 -11.31 0.23
N THR A 19 -22.07 -10.79 0.38
CA THR A 19 -23.18 -11.48 1.07
C THR A 19 -23.70 -12.70 0.31
N ASP A 20 -23.58 -12.69 -1.01
CA ASP A 20 -24.07 -13.76 -1.90
C ASP A 20 -22.91 -14.53 -2.57
N ALA A 21 -21.77 -14.64 -1.89
CA ALA A 21 -20.59 -15.34 -2.41
C ALA A 21 -20.15 -16.50 -1.50
N THR A 22 -19.63 -17.55 -2.11
CA THR A 22 -18.87 -18.58 -1.39
C THR A 22 -17.42 -18.11 -1.24
N ILE A 23 -17.03 -17.82 0.01
CA ILE A 23 -15.65 -17.44 0.33
C ILE A 23 -14.83 -18.69 0.62
N VAL A 24 -13.72 -18.86 -0.10
CA VAL A 24 -12.76 -19.96 0.12
C VAL A 24 -11.46 -19.37 0.62
N THR A 25 -11.16 -19.59 1.91
CA THR A 25 -9.93 -19.14 2.57
C THR A 25 -8.82 -20.19 2.40
N SER A 26 -8.27 -20.28 1.19
CA SER A 26 -7.18 -21.21 0.84
C SER A 26 -6.38 -20.65 -0.33
N SER A 27 -5.06 -20.80 -0.30
CA SER A 27 -4.21 -20.30 -1.39
C SER A 27 -4.52 -21.02 -2.70
N ALA A 28 -4.70 -20.27 -3.78
CA ALA A 28 -4.66 -20.83 -5.14
C ALA A 28 -3.23 -21.29 -5.44
N VAL A 29 -3.08 -22.52 -5.93
CA VAL A 29 -1.78 -23.13 -6.24
C VAL A 29 -1.64 -23.53 -7.70
N ASN A 30 -2.75 -23.66 -8.43
CA ASN A 30 -2.73 -23.90 -9.88
C ASN A 30 -4.02 -23.41 -10.55
N ILE A 31 -3.96 -23.18 -11.86
CA ILE A 31 -5.08 -22.83 -12.72
C ILE A 31 -5.06 -23.77 -13.92
N THR A 32 -6.20 -24.39 -14.18
CA THR A 32 -6.50 -25.12 -15.42
C THR A 32 -7.50 -24.31 -16.25
N GLU A 33 -7.84 -24.75 -17.46
CA GLU A 33 -8.81 -24.06 -18.32
C GLU A 33 -10.22 -23.95 -17.70
N HIS A 34 -10.55 -24.78 -16.70
CA HIS A 34 -11.90 -24.86 -16.15
C HIS A 34 -11.97 -24.78 -14.62
N ALA A 35 -10.84 -24.83 -13.92
CA ALA A 35 -10.83 -24.84 -12.47
C ALA A 35 -9.57 -24.23 -11.86
N VAL A 36 -9.73 -23.66 -10.67
CA VAL A 36 -8.63 -23.26 -9.78
C VAL A 36 -8.40 -24.38 -8.77
N LEU A 37 -7.14 -24.77 -8.58
CA LEU A 37 -6.75 -25.72 -7.55
C LEU A 37 -6.23 -24.97 -6.33
N THR A 38 -6.68 -25.38 -5.15
CA THR A 38 -6.31 -24.76 -3.87
C THR A 38 -5.35 -25.62 -3.07
N ALA A 39 -4.61 -25.02 -2.13
CA ALA A 39 -3.64 -25.71 -1.30
C ALA A 39 -4.26 -26.79 -0.39
N ASP A 40 -5.53 -26.61 0.00
CA ASP A 40 -6.31 -27.61 0.75
C ASP A 40 -6.93 -28.70 -0.15
N GLY A 41 -6.53 -28.77 -1.42
CA GLY A 41 -6.88 -29.86 -2.35
C GLY A 41 -8.25 -29.73 -3.02
N LYS A 42 -8.91 -28.57 -2.94
CA LYS A 42 -10.17 -28.33 -3.64
C LYS A 42 -9.91 -27.97 -5.10
N SER A 43 -10.84 -28.39 -5.95
CA SER A 43 -10.93 -27.95 -7.35
C SER A 43 -12.20 -27.12 -7.50
N LEU A 44 -12.03 -25.83 -7.78
CA LEU A 44 -13.11 -24.86 -7.89
C LEU A 44 -13.35 -24.56 -9.36
N PRO A 45 -14.44 -25.06 -9.98
CA PRO A 45 -14.74 -24.78 -11.36
C PRO A 45 -15.11 -23.31 -11.56
N TYR A 46 -14.80 -22.76 -12.73
CA TYR A 46 -15.15 -21.39 -13.10
C TYR A 46 -15.57 -21.28 -14.57
N ASP A 47 -16.55 -20.42 -14.85
CA ASP A 47 -16.83 -19.95 -16.21
C ASP A 47 -15.91 -18.76 -16.56
N TYR A 48 -15.71 -17.88 -15.57
CA TYR A 48 -14.84 -16.70 -15.63
C TYR A 48 -13.94 -16.63 -14.41
N LEU A 49 -12.68 -16.27 -14.62
CA LEU A 49 -11.66 -16.15 -13.56
C LEU A 49 -11.11 -14.73 -13.51
N VAL A 50 -10.99 -14.17 -12.30
CA VAL A 50 -10.35 -12.87 -12.07
C VAL A 50 -9.15 -13.07 -11.14
N ILE A 51 -7.95 -12.69 -11.61
CA ILE A 51 -6.73 -12.71 -10.82
C ILE A 51 -6.54 -11.33 -10.17
N ALA A 52 -6.60 -11.30 -8.84
CA ALA A 52 -6.50 -10.07 -8.03
C ALA A 52 -5.50 -10.22 -6.87
N THR A 53 -4.43 -11.00 -7.05
CA THR A 53 -3.50 -11.38 -5.97
C THR A 53 -2.54 -10.29 -5.53
N GLY A 54 -2.48 -9.17 -6.26
CA GLY A 54 -1.74 -7.97 -5.88
C GLY A 54 -0.28 -8.25 -5.50
N HIS A 55 0.11 -7.80 -4.31
CA HIS A 55 1.47 -7.97 -3.77
C HIS A 55 1.55 -9.14 -2.80
N ALA A 56 2.71 -9.80 -2.77
CA ALA A 56 3.00 -10.84 -1.79
C ALA A 56 2.98 -10.24 -0.38
N VAL A 57 2.26 -10.90 0.51
CA VAL A 57 2.24 -10.58 1.93
C VAL A 57 3.04 -11.65 2.68
N THR A 58 3.90 -11.21 3.59
CA THR A 58 4.76 -12.07 4.40
C THR A 58 4.00 -12.83 5.49
N SER A 59 2.71 -12.55 5.66
CA SER A 59 1.84 -13.32 6.55
C SER A 59 0.38 -13.23 6.08
N PRO A 60 -0.31 -14.37 5.87
CA PRO A 60 -1.77 -14.39 5.92
C PRO A 60 -2.17 -14.21 7.39
N GLY A 61 -2.15 -12.98 7.87
CA GLY A 61 -2.62 -12.65 9.20
C GLY A 61 -4.13 -12.54 9.19
N SER A 62 -4.79 -13.13 10.19
CA SER A 62 -6.20 -12.82 10.47
C SER A 62 -6.36 -11.30 10.68
N ARG A 63 -7.57 -10.77 10.55
CA ARG A 63 -7.89 -9.38 10.98
C ARG A 63 -7.27 -9.04 12.34
N SER A 64 -7.29 -9.98 13.30
CA SER A 64 -6.71 -9.77 14.63
C SER A 64 -5.18 -9.62 14.61
N ASP A 65 -4.49 -10.37 13.76
CA ASP A 65 -3.03 -10.27 13.61
C ASP A 65 -2.64 -8.97 12.95
N ARG A 66 -3.43 -8.52 11.96
CA ARG A 66 -3.27 -7.23 11.32
C ARG A 66 -3.48 -6.08 12.29
N ILE A 67 -4.49 -6.13 13.16
CA ILE A 67 -4.69 -5.12 14.22
C ILE A 67 -3.48 -5.10 15.17
N LYS A 68 -2.97 -6.25 15.59
CA LYS A 68 -1.78 -6.33 16.45
C LYS A 68 -0.52 -5.77 15.77
N GLU A 69 -0.38 -5.97 14.47
CA GLU A 69 0.69 -5.36 13.66
C GLU A 69 0.61 -3.83 13.70
N PHE A 70 -0.56 -3.26 13.41
CA PHE A 70 -0.79 -1.81 13.52
C PHE A 70 -0.53 -1.26 14.92
N GLN A 71 -0.97 -1.97 15.96
CA GLN A 71 -0.73 -1.58 17.36
C GLN A 71 0.76 -1.63 17.72
N ARG A 72 1.49 -2.64 17.23
CA ARG A 72 2.93 -2.75 17.43
C ARG A 72 3.67 -1.59 16.76
N ASP A 73 3.35 -1.30 15.50
CA ASP A 73 3.98 -0.23 14.73
C ASP A 73 3.67 1.14 15.34
N ASN A 74 2.44 1.35 15.79
CA ASN A 74 2.06 2.54 16.53
C ASN A 74 2.85 2.68 17.84
N GLY A 75 2.93 1.63 18.65
CA GLY A 75 3.72 1.65 19.89
C GLY A 75 5.22 1.89 19.65
N LYS A 76 5.78 1.40 18.53
CA LYS A 76 7.15 1.74 18.09
C LYS A 76 7.29 3.24 17.85
N ILE A 77 6.34 3.88 17.16
CA ILE A 77 6.35 5.33 16.91
C ILE A 77 6.23 6.11 18.23
N GLU A 78 5.27 5.75 19.08
CA GLU A 78 5.01 6.45 20.34
C GLU A 78 6.25 6.47 21.25
N SER A 79 6.93 5.31 21.38
CA SER A 79 8.10 5.12 22.24
C SER A 79 9.44 5.61 21.67
N SER A 80 9.49 6.05 20.41
CA SER A 80 10.71 6.52 19.75
C SER A 80 10.85 8.04 19.81
N GLU A 81 12.02 8.57 20.13
CA GLU A 81 12.31 10.01 19.97
C GLU A 81 12.77 10.31 18.53
N SER A 82 13.31 9.30 17.85
CA SER A 82 13.82 9.39 16.48
C SER A 82 13.36 8.21 15.63
N VAL A 83 12.86 8.49 14.42
CA VAL A 83 12.30 7.50 13.49
C VAL A 83 13.00 7.59 12.13
N LEU A 84 13.51 6.47 11.66
CA LEU A 84 14.04 6.31 10.30
C LEU A 84 12.98 5.71 9.38
N ILE A 85 12.72 6.33 8.24
CA ILE A 85 11.84 5.81 7.19
C ILE A 85 12.68 5.48 5.96
N ILE A 86 12.61 4.24 5.50
CA ILE A 86 13.40 3.74 4.37
C ILE A 86 12.47 3.58 3.16
N GLY A 87 12.50 4.54 2.24
CA GLY A 87 11.73 4.55 0.99
C GLY A 87 10.88 5.82 0.84
N GLY A 88 11.18 6.62 -0.19
CA GLY A 88 10.46 7.85 -0.54
C GLY A 88 9.28 7.66 -1.50
N GLY A 89 8.64 6.49 -1.43
CA GLY A 89 7.39 6.17 -2.12
C GLY A 89 6.16 6.72 -1.38
N PRO A 90 4.93 6.38 -1.84
CA PRO A 90 3.69 6.85 -1.24
C PRO A 90 3.63 6.57 0.26
N THR A 91 3.87 5.31 0.64
CA THR A 91 3.80 4.84 2.03
C THR A 91 4.78 5.57 2.95
N GLY A 92 6.04 5.72 2.53
CA GLY A 92 7.05 6.37 3.36
C GLY A 92 6.83 7.88 3.48
N VAL A 93 6.40 8.53 2.41
CA VAL A 93 6.02 9.96 2.45
C VAL A 93 4.81 10.20 3.33
N GLU A 94 3.78 9.36 3.22
CA GLU A 94 2.56 9.43 4.05
C GLU A 94 2.91 9.25 5.52
N LEU A 95 3.67 8.21 5.86
CA LEU A 95 4.13 7.96 7.23
C LEU A 95 4.95 9.12 7.80
N ALA A 96 5.89 9.66 7.01
CA ALA A 96 6.72 10.79 7.44
C ALA A 96 5.85 12.02 7.75
N GLY A 97 4.84 12.27 6.91
CA GLY A 97 3.89 13.36 7.11
C GLY A 97 2.99 13.16 8.32
N GLU A 98 2.46 11.94 8.51
CA GLU A 98 1.67 11.56 9.69
C GLU A 98 2.45 11.80 10.99
N ILE A 99 3.69 11.30 11.08
CA ILE A 99 4.52 11.46 12.28
C ILE A 99 4.83 12.94 12.53
N ALA A 100 5.18 13.71 11.49
CA ALA A 100 5.52 15.12 11.67
C ALA A 100 4.32 16.02 12.06
N VAL A 101 3.09 15.57 11.81
CA VAL A 101 1.86 16.29 12.23
C VAL A 101 1.46 15.89 13.64
N ASP A 102 1.44 14.59 13.95
CA ASP A 102 0.91 14.07 15.20
C ASP A 102 1.95 14.05 16.33
N TYR A 103 3.24 14.01 15.98
CA TYR A 103 4.39 14.00 16.91
C TYR A 103 5.46 15.03 16.48
N PRO A 104 5.13 16.34 16.50
CA PRO A 104 6.00 17.40 15.95
C PRO A 104 7.37 17.55 16.64
N GLU A 105 7.53 16.96 17.83
CA GLU A 105 8.78 16.92 18.60
C GLU A 105 9.74 15.81 18.16
N LYS A 106 9.24 14.74 17.51
CA LYS A 106 10.08 13.59 17.13
C LYS A 106 10.97 13.92 15.95
N LYS A 107 12.21 13.41 15.98
CA LYS A 107 13.13 13.51 14.84
C LYS A 107 12.76 12.48 13.79
N VAL A 108 12.50 12.91 12.55
CA VAL A 108 12.22 11.99 11.43
C VAL A 108 13.29 12.15 10.36
N THR A 109 13.87 11.02 9.95
CA THR A 109 14.76 10.95 8.79
C THR A 109 14.15 10.04 7.75
N LEU A 110 14.02 10.51 6.51
CA LEU A 110 13.53 9.74 5.37
C LEU A 110 14.68 9.52 4.38
N ILE A 111 15.03 8.27 4.13
CA ILE A 111 16.05 7.87 3.16
C ILE A 111 15.35 7.34 1.90
N HIS A 112 15.77 7.81 0.73
CA HIS A 112 15.29 7.30 -0.55
C HIS A 112 16.42 7.12 -1.57
N ARG A 113 16.44 5.96 -2.23
CA ARG A 113 17.49 5.62 -3.21
C ARG A 113 17.41 6.47 -4.47
N GLY A 114 16.23 6.95 -4.83
CA GLY A 114 16.03 7.74 -6.03
C GLY A 114 16.43 9.21 -5.89
N PRO A 115 16.52 9.94 -7.01
CA PRO A 115 16.87 11.35 -7.04
C PRO A 115 15.74 12.27 -6.57
N ARG A 116 14.50 11.76 -6.44
CA ARG A 116 13.32 12.51 -6.01
C ARG A 116 12.34 11.63 -5.25
N LEU A 117 11.52 12.22 -4.39
CA LEU A 117 10.37 11.53 -3.78
C LEU A 117 9.26 11.30 -4.81
N LEU A 118 8.48 10.24 -4.64
CA LEU A 118 7.30 9.95 -5.46
C LEU A 118 7.61 10.01 -6.98
N GLU A 119 8.62 9.29 -7.45
CA GLU A 119 9.15 9.45 -8.83
C GLU A 119 8.11 9.22 -9.94
N PHE A 120 7.03 8.49 -9.64
CA PHE A 120 5.92 8.22 -10.53
C PHE A 120 4.99 9.44 -10.75
N ILE A 121 5.13 10.52 -9.96
CA ILE A 121 4.39 11.79 -10.17
C ILE A 121 5.29 12.85 -10.80
N GLY A 122 4.66 13.89 -11.37
CA GLY A 122 5.37 15.00 -12.00
C GLY A 122 6.29 15.76 -11.04
N GLU A 123 7.43 16.23 -11.57
CA GLU A 123 8.51 16.88 -10.80
C GLU A 123 8.03 18.00 -9.89
N LYS A 124 7.09 18.84 -10.37
CA LYS A 124 6.52 19.94 -9.58
C LYS A 124 5.80 19.43 -8.32
N ALA A 125 5.05 18.33 -8.42
CA ALA A 125 4.33 17.76 -7.28
C ALA A 125 5.30 17.06 -6.32
N SER A 126 6.28 16.33 -6.85
CA SER A 126 7.38 15.74 -6.10
C SER A 126 8.18 16.79 -5.31
N LYS A 127 8.52 17.92 -5.94
CA LYS A 127 9.20 19.05 -5.29
C LYS A 127 8.35 19.65 -4.17
N LYS A 128 7.05 19.89 -4.41
CA LYS A 128 6.14 20.40 -3.37
C LYS A 128 6.09 19.47 -2.15
N CYS A 129 6.09 18.16 -2.37
CA CYS A 129 6.14 17.17 -1.31
C CYS A 129 7.45 17.30 -0.51
N LEU A 130 8.59 17.36 -1.19
CA LEU A 130 9.89 17.55 -0.54
C LEU A 130 9.92 18.86 0.27
N ASP A 131 9.54 19.98 -0.34
CA ASP A 131 9.50 21.29 0.32
C ASP A 131 8.63 21.26 1.58
N TRP A 132 7.48 20.58 1.53
CA TRP A 132 6.59 20.43 2.68
C TRP A 132 7.22 19.59 3.80
N LEU A 133 7.78 18.41 3.49
CA LEU A 133 8.46 17.57 4.48
C LEU A 133 9.65 18.31 5.12
N THR A 134 10.47 19.00 4.33
CA THR A 134 11.58 19.81 4.84
C THR A 134 11.09 20.98 5.69
N SER A 135 9.96 21.62 5.34
CA SER A 135 9.35 22.66 6.20
C SER A 135 8.88 22.14 7.56
N LYS A 136 8.62 20.83 7.65
CA LYS A 136 8.32 20.09 8.88
C LYS A 136 9.58 19.56 9.59
N LYS A 137 10.77 20.01 9.18
CA LYS A 137 12.07 19.62 9.74
C LYS A 137 12.37 18.13 9.61
N ILE A 138 11.79 17.47 8.61
CA ILE A 138 12.13 16.09 8.28
C ILE A 138 13.43 16.11 7.48
N ASP A 139 14.42 15.33 7.94
CA ASP A 139 15.70 15.15 7.26
C ASP A 139 15.50 14.19 6.08
N VAL A 140 15.49 14.71 4.85
CA VAL A 140 15.30 13.89 3.64
C VAL A 140 16.62 13.65 2.93
N LEU A 141 17.04 12.39 2.87
CA LEU A 141 18.28 11.94 2.23
C LEU A 141 17.97 11.21 0.93
N LEU A 142 18.20 11.89 -0.20
CA LEU A 142 17.98 11.35 -1.54
C LEU A 142 19.26 10.72 -2.08
N GLN A 143 19.12 9.81 -3.06
CA GLN A 143 20.24 9.05 -3.65
C GLN A 143 21.05 8.25 -2.61
N GLN A 144 20.38 7.85 -1.53
CA GLN A 144 20.97 7.05 -0.46
C GLN A 144 20.09 5.84 -0.17
N SER A 145 20.70 4.75 0.25
CA SER A 145 20.00 3.53 0.69
C SER A 145 20.66 2.96 1.94
N VAL A 146 19.92 2.13 2.67
CA VAL A 146 20.44 1.31 3.78
C VAL A 146 20.42 -0.14 3.34
N ASP A 147 21.40 -0.93 3.81
CA ASP A 147 21.41 -2.37 3.60
C ASP A 147 20.36 -3.05 4.48
N LEU A 148 19.34 -3.62 3.86
CA LEU A 148 18.19 -4.22 4.53
C LEU A 148 18.56 -5.47 5.31
N ASP A 149 19.56 -6.22 4.85
CA ASP A 149 19.99 -7.47 5.49
C ASP A 149 20.71 -7.19 6.83
N SER A 150 21.17 -5.94 7.02
CA SER A 150 21.79 -5.47 8.25
C SER A 150 20.80 -4.89 9.27
N LEU A 151 19.51 -4.73 8.91
CA LEU A 151 18.55 -4.08 9.78
C LEU A 151 18.18 -4.98 10.96
N SER A 152 18.20 -4.42 12.16
CA SER A 152 17.65 -5.06 13.35
C SER A 152 16.93 -4.03 14.23
N ASP A 153 15.93 -4.50 14.98
CA ASP A 153 15.25 -3.66 15.99
C ASP A 153 16.15 -3.38 17.21
N ALA A 154 17.26 -4.09 17.38
CA ALA A 154 18.21 -3.88 18.47
C ALA A 154 19.29 -2.83 18.14
N GLU A 155 19.61 -2.68 16.86
CA GLU A 155 20.61 -1.73 16.38
C GLU A 155 19.94 -0.41 15.97
N LYS A 156 20.42 0.68 16.58
CA LYS A 156 19.90 2.03 16.38
C LYS A 156 20.72 2.87 15.39
N SER A 157 21.69 2.24 14.73
CA SER A 157 22.66 2.90 13.86
C SER A 157 22.57 2.29 12.46
N TYR A 158 22.25 3.13 11.48
CA TYR A 158 21.97 2.71 10.10
C TYR A 158 23.01 3.33 9.17
N ARG A 159 23.84 2.49 8.55
CA ARG A 159 24.84 2.96 7.59
C ARG A 159 24.21 3.16 6.21
N THR A 160 24.38 4.35 5.66
CA THR A 160 23.88 4.70 4.33
C THR A 160 24.92 4.35 3.26
N SER A 161 24.45 4.17 2.02
CA SER A 161 25.30 4.04 0.83
C SER A 161 26.15 5.28 0.55
N GLY A 162 25.77 6.44 1.12
CA GLY A 162 26.57 7.66 1.08
C GLY A 162 27.77 7.66 2.04
N GLY A 163 27.90 6.63 2.88
CA GLY A 163 28.96 6.51 3.89
C GLY A 163 28.63 7.15 5.24
N GLU A 164 27.49 7.85 5.33
CA GLU A 164 26.97 8.45 6.56
C GLU A 164 26.32 7.40 7.46
N THR A 165 26.28 7.67 8.76
CA THR A 165 25.54 6.86 9.74
C THR A 165 24.38 7.69 10.27
N VAL A 166 23.16 7.15 10.17
CA VAL A 166 21.94 7.73 10.75
C VAL A 166 21.60 6.97 12.03
N ASN A 167 21.38 7.68 13.13
CA ASN A 167 20.90 7.07 14.36
C ASN A 167 19.38 7.30 14.50
N ALA A 168 18.62 6.24 14.77
CA ALA A 168 17.19 6.31 15.06
C ALA A 168 16.78 5.22 16.06
N ASP A 169 15.77 5.51 16.89
CA ASP A 169 15.25 4.57 17.89
C ASP A 169 14.40 3.46 17.25
N SER A 170 13.76 3.76 16.12
CA SER A 170 13.02 2.79 15.31
C SER A 170 13.19 3.07 13.82
N HIS A 171 12.90 2.05 13.01
CA HIS A 171 12.88 2.17 11.56
C HIS A 171 11.63 1.55 10.94
N PHE A 172 11.23 2.06 9.78
CA PHE A 172 10.13 1.55 8.95
C PHE A 172 10.60 1.33 7.53
N ILE A 173 10.35 0.13 7.00
CA ILE A 173 10.68 -0.24 5.62
C ILE A 173 9.48 0.06 4.71
N CYS A 174 9.66 0.97 3.76
CA CYS A 174 8.62 1.49 2.87
C CYS A 174 9.03 1.40 1.38
N ILE A 175 9.68 0.31 1.00
CA ILE A 175 10.29 0.12 -0.34
C ILE A 175 9.41 -0.66 -1.35
N GLY A 176 8.12 -0.82 -1.06
CA GLY A 176 7.21 -1.66 -1.84
C GLY A 176 7.38 -3.15 -1.52
N LYS A 177 6.39 -3.96 -1.91
CA LYS A 177 6.41 -5.42 -1.75
C LYS A 177 6.56 -6.08 -3.13
N PRO A 178 7.10 -7.31 -3.22
CA PRO A 178 7.10 -8.05 -4.48
C PRO A 178 5.67 -8.42 -4.88
N LEU A 179 5.43 -8.67 -6.17
CA LEU A 179 4.13 -9.11 -6.68
C LEU A 179 3.81 -10.54 -6.21
N SER A 180 2.52 -10.83 -6.02
CA SER A 180 2.03 -12.17 -5.69
C SER A 180 1.72 -12.96 -6.97
N SER A 181 2.73 -13.10 -7.83
CA SER A 181 2.63 -13.78 -9.12
C SER A 181 3.44 -15.08 -9.21
N SER A 182 4.24 -15.42 -8.19
CA SER A 182 5.11 -16.59 -8.24
C SER A 182 4.35 -17.89 -8.52
N TRP A 183 3.16 -18.04 -7.92
CA TRP A 183 2.28 -19.20 -8.11
C TRP A 183 1.71 -19.33 -9.53
N LEU A 184 1.80 -18.29 -10.37
CA LEU A 184 1.33 -18.31 -11.76
C LEU A 184 2.34 -18.92 -12.73
N HIS A 185 3.63 -18.99 -12.36
CA HIS A 185 4.70 -19.47 -13.26
C HIS A 185 4.54 -20.93 -13.69
N ASP A 186 3.89 -21.75 -12.88
CA ASP A 186 3.66 -23.17 -13.15
C ASP A 186 2.21 -23.47 -13.57
N THR A 187 1.49 -22.45 -14.05
CA THR A 187 0.08 -22.54 -14.48
C THR A 187 -0.07 -22.32 -15.98
N ILE A 188 -1.30 -22.42 -16.48
CA ILE A 188 -1.64 -22.01 -17.85
C ILE A 188 -1.31 -20.53 -18.16
N LEU A 189 -1.16 -19.68 -17.13
CA LEU A 189 -0.88 -18.26 -17.28
C LEU A 189 0.61 -17.91 -17.36
N LYS A 190 1.52 -18.89 -17.37
CA LYS A 190 2.97 -18.65 -17.36
C LYS A 190 3.45 -17.74 -18.51
N GLU A 191 2.87 -17.90 -19.70
CA GLU A 191 3.21 -17.12 -20.91
C GLU A 191 2.49 -15.76 -20.93
N SER A 192 1.58 -15.52 -19.99
CA SER A 192 0.86 -14.26 -19.81
C SER A 192 1.53 -13.35 -18.78
N LEU A 193 2.73 -13.69 -18.28
CA LEU A 193 3.51 -12.84 -17.38
C LEU A 193 4.58 -12.06 -18.14
N ASP A 194 4.76 -10.78 -17.81
CA ASP A 194 5.88 -10.00 -18.31
C ASP A 194 7.19 -10.34 -17.58
N ASN A 195 8.30 -9.72 -18.01
CA ASN A 195 9.62 -9.95 -17.41
C ASN A 195 9.76 -9.44 -15.96
N LYS A 196 8.74 -8.77 -15.41
CA LYS A 196 8.67 -8.31 -14.02
C LYS A 196 7.66 -9.13 -13.20
N GLY A 197 7.08 -10.18 -13.77
CA GLY A 197 6.08 -11.01 -13.13
C GLY A 197 4.70 -10.37 -13.03
N ARG A 198 4.38 -9.38 -13.88
CA ARG A 198 3.03 -8.80 -13.97
C ARG A 198 2.20 -9.56 -14.99
N VAL A 199 0.92 -9.76 -14.69
CA VAL A 199 -0.04 -10.35 -15.63
C VAL A 199 -0.32 -9.35 -16.75
N MET A 200 0.02 -9.73 -17.97
CA MET A 200 -0.23 -8.94 -19.17
C MET A 200 -1.72 -8.98 -19.51
N VAL A 201 -2.33 -7.81 -19.58
CA VAL A 201 -3.75 -7.67 -19.89
C VAL A 201 -4.01 -6.80 -21.11
N GLU A 202 -5.17 -7.03 -21.73
CA GLU A 202 -5.76 -6.15 -22.73
C GLU A 202 -6.42 -4.93 -22.06
N LYS A 203 -6.88 -3.96 -22.87
CA LYS A 203 -7.52 -2.73 -22.38
C LYS A 203 -8.79 -2.97 -21.55
N ASP A 204 -9.45 -4.11 -21.77
CA ASP A 204 -10.64 -4.54 -21.05
C ASP A 204 -10.33 -5.52 -19.90
N LEU A 205 -9.05 -5.57 -19.48
CA LEU A 205 -8.55 -6.36 -18.35
C LEU A 205 -8.51 -7.88 -18.59
N ARG A 206 -8.83 -8.36 -19.79
CA ARG A 206 -8.64 -9.77 -20.15
C ARG A 206 -7.15 -10.10 -20.18
N VAL A 207 -6.79 -11.25 -19.64
CA VAL A 207 -5.42 -11.77 -19.71
C VAL A 207 -5.10 -12.11 -21.17
N LYS A 208 -3.93 -11.67 -21.66
CA LYS A 208 -3.52 -11.95 -23.04
C LYS A 208 -3.50 -13.45 -23.30
N GLY A 209 -4.17 -13.86 -24.37
CA GLY A 209 -4.34 -15.28 -24.77
C GLY A 209 -5.63 -15.93 -24.28
N TYR A 210 -6.44 -15.26 -23.45
CA TYR A 210 -7.64 -15.83 -22.84
C TYR A 210 -8.87 -14.94 -23.02
N ASN A 211 -10.04 -15.56 -23.19
CA ASN A 211 -11.32 -14.84 -23.37
C ASN A 211 -12.14 -14.73 -22.08
N ASN A 212 -11.88 -15.62 -21.12
CA ASN A 212 -12.65 -15.75 -19.88
C ASN A 212 -11.80 -15.58 -18.62
N ILE A 213 -10.52 -15.22 -18.76
CA ILE A 213 -9.62 -14.93 -17.64
C ILE A 213 -9.27 -13.45 -17.67
N PHE A 214 -9.39 -12.79 -16.53
CA PHE A 214 -9.14 -11.38 -16.32
C PHE A 214 -8.12 -11.20 -15.20
N ALA A 215 -7.43 -10.07 -15.16
CA ALA A 215 -6.60 -9.69 -14.01
C ALA A 215 -6.78 -8.22 -13.68
N ILE A 216 -6.80 -7.90 -12.39
CA ILE A 216 -7.07 -6.55 -11.88
C ILE A 216 -6.12 -6.17 -10.74
N GLY A 217 -5.94 -4.87 -10.55
CA GLY A 217 -5.11 -4.32 -9.48
C GLY A 217 -3.61 -4.46 -9.74
N ASP A 218 -2.84 -4.46 -8.64
CA ASP A 218 -1.37 -4.35 -8.68
C ASP A 218 -0.68 -5.49 -9.44
N ILE A 219 -1.33 -6.64 -9.61
CA ILE A 219 -0.78 -7.79 -10.31
C ILE A 219 -0.63 -7.55 -11.83
N THR A 220 -1.26 -6.50 -12.38
CA THR A 220 -1.34 -6.24 -13.83
C THR A 220 -0.16 -5.43 -14.37
N ASP A 221 0.09 -5.53 -15.68
CA ASP A 221 1.11 -4.72 -16.39
C ASP A 221 0.67 -3.28 -16.72
N ILE A 222 -0.53 -2.90 -16.29
CA ILE A 222 -1.11 -1.58 -16.54
C ILE A 222 -0.22 -0.50 -15.90
N PRO A 223 0.22 0.51 -16.67
CA PRO A 223 1.07 1.57 -16.15
C PRO A 223 0.40 2.36 -15.01
N VAL A 224 1.13 2.55 -13.91
CA VAL A 224 0.70 3.29 -12.70
C VAL A 224 0.22 4.71 -13.02
N GLY A 225 0.75 5.35 -14.07
CA GLY A 225 0.29 6.68 -14.52
C GLY A 225 -1.17 6.72 -14.99
N LEU A 226 -1.73 5.58 -15.40
CA LEU A 226 -3.14 5.45 -15.77
C LEU A 226 -4.03 5.32 -14.52
N TYR A 227 -3.58 4.51 -13.54
CA TYR A 227 -4.23 4.37 -12.23
C TYR A 227 -4.35 5.70 -11.50
N PHE A 228 -3.27 6.48 -11.42
CA PHE A 228 -3.29 7.73 -10.66
C PHE A 228 -4.17 8.79 -11.32
N LYS A 229 -4.29 8.83 -12.66
CA LYS A 229 -5.25 9.73 -13.32
C LYS A 229 -6.69 9.38 -12.97
N LEU A 230 -7.06 8.09 -12.96
CA LEU A 230 -8.40 7.64 -12.60
C LEU A 230 -8.69 7.81 -11.10
N ILE A 231 -7.75 7.44 -10.23
CA ILE A 231 -7.87 7.57 -8.77
C ILE A 231 -7.88 9.05 -8.37
N VAL A 232 -6.99 9.89 -8.90
CA VAL A 232 -7.00 11.34 -8.64
C VAL A 232 -8.26 11.98 -9.22
N LEU A 233 -8.75 11.59 -10.40
CA LEU A 233 -10.01 12.12 -10.93
C LEU A 233 -11.21 11.74 -10.05
N LEU A 234 -11.26 10.50 -9.57
CA LEU A 234 -12.29 10.03 -8.65
C LEU A 234 -12.20 10.73 -7.29
N LEU A 235 -11.00 10.88 -6.72
CA LEU A 235 -10.76 11.62 -5.49
C LEU A 235 -11.09 13.12 -5.64
N PHE A 236 -10.75 13.75 -6.76
CA PHE A 236 -11.13 15.14 -7.05
C PHE A 236 -12.64 15.30 -7.19
N LEU A 237 -13.36 14.34 -7.80
CA LEU A 237 -14.81 14.35 -7.84
C LEU A 237 -15.41 14.26 -6.43
N THR A 238 -14.88 13.40 -5.56
CA THR A 238 -15.35 13.26 -4.18
C THR A 238 -15.11 14.54 -3.37
N VAL A 239 -13.92 15.15 -3.50
CA VAL A 239 -13.60 16.43 -2.84
C VAL A 239 -14.47 17.57 -3.37
N VAL A 240 -14.72 17.66 -4.69
CA VAL A 240 -15.58 18.70 -5.28
C VAL A 240 -17.05 18.52 -4.87
N LEU A 241 -17.53 17.28 -4.74
CA LEU A 241 -18.87 17.00 -4.24
C LEU A 241 -19.03 17.36 -2.74
N GLN A 242 -18.00 17.15 -1.92
CA GLN A 242 -17.97 17.62 -0.51
C GLN A 242 -17.93 19.16 -0.38
N VAL A 243 -17.21 19.85 -1.27
CA VAL A 243 -17.17 21.33 -1.29
C VAL A 243 -18.51 21.95 -1.74
N ASN A 244 -19.22 21.31 -2.68
CA ASN A 244 -20.56 21.76 -3.09
C ASN A 244 -21.64 21.48 -2.05
N TYR A 245 -21.52 20.39 -1.27
CA TYR A 245 -22.44 20.10 -0.17
C TYR A 245 -22.37 21.11 0.97
N SER A 246 -21.23 21.79 1.14
CA SER A 246 -20.99 22.77 2.21
C SER A 246 -21.46 24.20 1.87
N HIS A 247 -22.11 24.42 0.73
CA HIS A 247 -22.63 25.74 0.30
C HIS A 247 -24.17 25.91 0.43
N PHE A 248 -24.88 25.02 1.13
CA PHE A 248 -26.27 25.25 1.51
C PHE A 248 -26.39 25.75 2.96
N PRO A 249 -27.08 26.87 3.25
CA PRO A 249 -27.18 27.39 4.61
C PRO A 249 -28.18 26.60 5.47
N ASN A 250 -27.64 26.01 6.54
CA ASN A 250 -28.18 25.61 7.86
C ASN A 250 -29.70 25.44 8.07
N GLN A 251 -30.09 24.31 8.69
CA GLN A 251 -30.70 24.29 10.04
C GLN A 251 -30.53 22.93 10.75
N HIS A 252 -30.12 23.00 12.02
CA HIS A 252 -29.99 21.99 13.08
C HIS A 252 -28.59 21.44 13.43
N GLU A 253 -28.06 21.99 14.52
CA GLU A 253 -26.90 21.57 15.30
C GLU A 253 -27.14 20.24 16.03
N SER A 254 -26.17 19.34 15.99
CA SER A 254 -25.28 19.01 17.11
C SER A 254 -24.65 17.63 16.92
N ASN A 255 -23.32 17.54 17.15
CA ASN A 255 -22.46 16.36 17.10
C ASN A 255 -21.83 15.93 15.76
N LEU A 256 -21.22 16.88 15.04
CA LEU A 256 -20.26 16.57 13.96
C LEU A 256 -18.91 17.24 14.24
N HIS A 257 -18.15 16.69 15.18
CA HIS A 257 -16.74 17.04 15.34
C HIS A 257 -15.86 15.84 14.99
N LYS A 258 -14.94 16.12 14.05
CA LYS A 258 -13.86 15.30 13.51
C LYS A 258 -14.36 14.17 12.62
N TRP A 259 -14.16 14.30 11.30
CA TRP A 259 -13.67 13.26 10.38
C TRP A 259 -13.77 13.78 8.95
N GLN A 260 -12.66 13.68 8.19
CA GLN A 260 -12.58 13.24 6.78
C GLN A 260 -11.41 13.90 6.03
N SER A 261 -10.22 13.36 6.24
CA SER A 261 -9.17 13.33 5.20
C SER A 261 -8.20 12.17 5.46
N CYS A 262 -8.54 10.97 4.96
CA CYS A 262 -7.56 9.89 4.80
C CYS A 262 -7.75 9.24 3.44
N ASN A 263 -6.64 9.16 2.72
CA ASN A 263 -6.43 8.74 1.35
C ASN A 263 -6.44 7.19 1.24
N PRO A 264 -6.52 6.60 0.03
CA PRO A 264 -6.83 5.19 -0.17
C PRO A 264 -5.55 4.36 -0.12
N ASN A 265 -5.34 3.68 1.01
CA ASN A 265 -4.61 2.42 1.05
C ASN A 265 -5.51 1.42 1.78
N PHE A 266 -6.50 0.88 1.05
CA PHE A 266 -7.35 -0.19 1.57
C PHE A 266 -6.53 -1.49 1.58
N PHE A 267 -6.03 -1.85 2.76
CA PHE A 267 -5.56 -3.20 3.01
C PHE A 267 -6.76 -4.06 3.40
N PHE A 268 -7.16 -4.96 2.51
CA PHE A 268 -8.18 -5.97 2.80
C PHE A 268 -7.57 -7.06 3.70
N ALA A 269 -8.30 -7.46 4.74
CA ALA A 269 -7.92 -8.59 5.60
C ALA A 269 -9.04 -9.63 5.59
N GLU A 270 -8.66 -10.89 5.68
CA GLU A 270 -9.54 -12.02 6.02
C GLU A 270 -9.62 -12.22 7.54
#